data_AF-K2BPT1-F1
#
_entry.id   AF-K2BPT1-F1
#
_cell.length_a   1.000
_cell.length_b   1.000
_cell.length_c   1.000
_cell.angle_alpha   90.00
_cell.angle_beta   90.00
_cell.angle_gamma   90.00
#
_symmetry.space_group_name_H-M   'P 1'
#
loop_
_entity.id
_entity.type
_entity.pdbx_description
1 polymer ?
#
loop_
_entity_poly.entity_id
_entity_poly.type
_entity_poly.pdbx_seq_one_letter_code
_entity_poly.pdbx_strand_id
1 'polypeptide(L)'
;WITINSKHEPIYILRYATSLDGILWNRTGISCIAQRYEHESIATPSVIKKNGLYKMWYCYRDSIDFRDGQGSYRMGYAESYDGIQWERKDDQLGIDLSPTGWDSTMQCYPYVVKNNKNLYMFYSGNGFGRDGIGYAVTETRNF
;
A
#
# COMPACT_ATOMS: atom_id res chain seq x y z
N TRP A 1 -18.82 -0.95 0.04
CA TRP A 1 -19.23 0.05 1.04
C TRP A 1 -19.85 -0.69 2.21
N ILE A 2 -19.64 -0.19 3.42
CA ILE A 2 -20.23 -0.72 4.65
C ILE A 2 -20.88 0.43 5.43
N THR A 3 -21.96 0.15 6.16
CA THR A 3 -22.61 1.16 7.00
C THR A 3 -22.09 1.05 8.43
N ILE A 4 -21.48 2.11 8.94
CA ILE A 4 -20.94 2.21 10.30
C ILE A 4 -21.49 3.50 10.93
N ASN A 5 -22.20 3.39 12.05
CA ASN A 5 -22.80 4.54 12.74
C ASN A 5 -23.63 5.45 11.80
N SER A 6 -24.45 4.84 10.95
CA SER A 6 -25.27 5.51 9.92
C SER A 6 -24.48 6.28 8.84
N LYS A 7 -23.16 6.07 8.74
CA LYS A 7 -22.31 6.59 7.66
C LYS A 7 -21.92 5.45 6.73
N HIS A 8 -21.87 5.73 5.43
CA HIS A 8 -21.33 4.80 4.45
C HIS A 8 -19.81 4.98 4.35
N GLU A 9 -19.06 3.94 4.70
CA GLU A 9 -17.61 3.92 4.59
C GLU A 9 -17.18 3.02 3.42
N PRO A 10 -16.19 3.45 2.62
CA PRO A 10 -15.80 2.73 1.42
C PRO A 10 -14.89 1.55 1.75
N ILE A 11 -15.09 0.47 1.00
CA ILE A 11 -14.19 -0.69 0.94
C ILE A 11 -13.52 -0.68 -0.43
N TYR A 12 -12.19 -0.70 -0.45
CA TYR A 12 -11.40 -0.70 -1.68
C TYR A 12 -10.67 -2.03 -1.88
N ILE A 13 -10.56 -2.45 -3.13
CA ILE A 13 -9.73 -3.58 -3.54
C ILE A 13 -8.85 -3.17 -4.72
N LEU A 14 -7.68 -3.80 -4.83
CA LEU A 14 -6.78 -3.59 -5.95
C LEU A 14 -7.11 -4.58 -7.07
N ARG A 15 -7.29 -4.07 -8.28
CA ARG A 15 -7.60 -4.88 -9.47
C ARG A 15 -6.63 -4.64 -10.61
N TYR A 16 -6.42 -5.68 -11.41
CA TYR A 16 -5.55 -5.66 -12.57
C TYR A 16 -6.30 -5.23 -13.85
N ALA A 17 -5.64 -4.39 -14.65
CA ALA A 17 -6.08 -4.01 -15.97
C ALA A 17 -4.87 -3.84 -16.90
N THR A 18 -5.06 -4.06 -18.19
CA THR A 18 -4.02 -3.86 -19.22
C THR A 18 -4.49 -2.91 -20.29
N SER A 19 -3.53 -2.25 -20.93
CA SER A 19 -3.76 -1.41 -22.09
C SER A 19 -2.53 -1.45 -23.00
N LEU A 20 -2.74 -1.37 -24.31
CA LEU A 20 -1.66 -1.25 -25.29
C LEU A 20 -1.34 0.22 -25.63
N ASP A 21 -2.26 1.14 -25.36
CA ASP A 21 -2.19 2.55 -25.74
C ASP A 21 -2.29 3.53 -24.54
N GLY A 22 -2.57 3.03 -23.34
CA GLY A 22 -2.78 3.82 -22.13
C GLY A 22 -4.15 4.49 -22.04
N ILE A 23 -5.01 4.35 -23.05
CA ILE A 23 -6.32 5.01 -23.16
C ILE A 23 -7.44 3.97 -23.03
N LEU A 24 -7.39 2.90 -23.81
CA LEU A 24 -8.35 1.81 -23.77
C LEU A 24 -7.86 0.70 -22.85
N TRP A 25 -8.60 0.45 -21.77
CA TRP A 25 -8.21 -0.50 -20.73
C TRP A 25 -9.09 -1.74 -20.73
N ASN A 26 -8.45 -2.92 -20.83
CA ASN A 26 -9.08 -4.20 -20.57
C ASN A 26 -9.11 -4.46 -19.06
N ARG A 27 -10.30 -4.37 -18.47
CA ARG A 27 -10.54 -4.54 -17.03
C ARG A 27 -10.85 -6.01 -16.74
N THR A 28 -9.83 -6.75 -16.30
CA THR A 28 -9.92 -8.21 -16.12
C THR A 28 -10.80 -8.65 -14.94
N GLY A 29 -11.01 -7.76 -13.95
CA GLY A 29 -11.72 -8.10 -12.72
C GLY A 29 -10.89 -8.87 -11.70
N ILE A 30 -9.66 -9.29 -12.06
CA ILE A 30 -8.73 -10.00 -11.18
C ILE A 30 -8.34 -9.09 -10.02
N SER A 31 -8.53 -9.55 -8.79
CA SER A 31 -8.04 -8.89 -7.58
C SER A 31 -6.56 -9.23 -7.37
N CYS A 32 -5.72 -8.21 -7.18
CA CYS A 32 -4.27 -8.41 -7.02
C CYS A 32 -3.94 -8.93 -5.61
N ILE A 33 -4.54 -8.34 -4.57
CA ILE A 33 -4.30 -8.69 -3.18
C ILE A 33 -5.63 -9.10 -2.54
N ALA A 34 -5.64 -10.24 -1.87
CA ALA A 34 -6.79 -10.70 -1.10
C ALA A 34 -6.94 -9.89 0.20
N GLN A 35 -8.19 -9.55 0.52
CA GLN A 35 -8.54 -9.00 1.82
C GLN A 35 -8.40 -10.09 2.89
N ARG A 36 -7.89 -9.73 4.08
CA ARG A 36 -7.81 -10.63 5.25
C ARG A 36 -9.15 -10.74 5.99
N TYR A 37 -9.97 -9.70 5.88
CA TYR A 37 -11.28 -9.60 6.52
C TYR A 37 -12.18 -8.67 5.68
N GLU A 38 -13.49 -8.77 5.87
CA GLU A 38 -14.51 -8.17 4.98
C GLU A 38 -14.39 -6.65 4.83
N HIS A 39 -13.98 -5.98 5.91
CA HIS A 39 -13.88 -4.53 6.04
C HIS A 39 -12.45 -4.00 5.76
N GLU A 40 -11.50 -4.88 5.38
CA GLU A 40 -10.16 -4.43 4.99
C GLU A 40 -10.23 -3.74 3.64
N SER A 41 -9.71 -2.54 3.55
CA SER A 41 -9.53 -1.85 2.28
C SER A 41 -8.07 -1.80 1.89
N ILE A 42 -7.78 -2.00 0.62
CA ILE A 42 -6.43 -2.00 0.07
C ILE A 42 -6.35 -0.96 -1.05
N ALA A 43 -5.36 -0.06 -0.99
CA ALA A 43 -5.28 1.10 -1.86
C ALA A 43 -3.83 1.48 -2.21
N THR A 44 -3.73 2.38 -3.21
CA THR A 44 -2.50 3.06 -3.64
C THR A 44 -1.28 2.15 -3.80
N PRO A 45 -1.30 1.20 -4.75
CA PRO A 45 -0.16 0.35 -5.01
C PRO A 45 0.94 1.15 -5.71
N SER A 46 2.18 0.93 -5.28
CA SER A 46 3.40 1.34 -5.97
C SER A 46 4.20 0.10 -6.32
N VAL A 47 4.46 -0.10 -7.61
CA VAL A 47 5.04 -1.34 -8.13
C VAL A 47 6.36 -1.05 -8.84
N ILE A 48 7.38 -1.86 -8.53
CA ILE A 48 8.62 -1.92 -9.33
C ILE A 48 8.86 -3.35 -9.80
N LYS A 49 9.64 -3.50 -10.87
CA LYS A 49 10.17 -4.80 -11.31
C LYS A 49 11.68 -4.82 -11.16
N LYS A 50 12.22 -5.81 -10.45
CA LYS A 50 13.68 -6.00 -10.26
C LYS A 50 14.01 -7.49 -10.40
N ASN A 51 14.97 -7.80 -11.26
CA ASN A 51 15.48 -9.17 -11.49
C ASN A 51 14.36 -10.19 -11.77
N GLY A 52 13.40 -9.82 -12.63
CA GLY A 52 12.27 -10.70 -12.98
C GLY A 52 11.13 -10.75 -11.96
N LEU A 53 11.30 -10.16 -10.77
CA LEU A 53 10.30 -10.13 -9.71
C LEU A 53 9.62 -8.76 -9.64
N TYR A 54 8.28 -8.76 -9.61
CA TYR A 54 7.49 -7.60 -9.26
C TYR A 54 7.39 -7.48 -7.75
N LYS A 55 7.53 -6.25 -7.25
CA LYS A 55 7.44 -5.89 -5.84
C LYS A 55 6.44 -4.75 -5.71
N MET A 56 5.46 -4.90 -4.83
CA MET A 56 4.39 -3.93 -4.59
C MET A 56 4.45 -3.47 -3.15
N TRP A 57 4.40 -2.16 -2.96
CA TRP A 57 4.06 -1.53 -1.69
C TRP A 57 2.68 -0.93 -1.83
N TYR A 58 1.88 -1.05 -0.80
CA TYR A 58 0.51 -0.57 -0.80
C TYR A 58 0.15 -0.11 0.61
N CYS A 59 -1.01 0.53 0.79
CA CYS A 59 -1.55 0.73 2.12
C CYS A 59 -2.88 -0.01 2.27
N TYR A 60 -3.15 -0.44 3.48
CA TYR A 60 -4.41 -1.03 3.87
C TYR A 60 -4.93 -0.38 5.14
N ARG A 61 -6.24 -0.42 5.33
CA ARG A 61 -6.91 0.07 6.53
C ARG A 61 -8.18 -0.72 6.78
N ASP A 62 -8.71 -0.61 7.98
CA ASP A 62 -10.07 -1.02 8.26
C ASP A 62 -11.04 0.07 7.76
N SER A 63 -12.29 -0.25 7.42
CA SER A 63 -13.34 0.76 7.23
C SER A 63 -13.93 1.26 8.55
N ILE A 64 -13.67 0.56 9.66
CA ILE A 64 -14.03 0.93 11.03
C ILE A 64 -12.89 1.75 11.64
N ASP A 65 -13.20 2.92 12.20
CA ASP A 65 -12.26 3.71 13.02
C ASP A 65 -10.92 4.10 12.35
N PHE A 66 -10.94 4.34 11.04
CA PHE A 66 -9.71 4.49 10.25
C PHE A 66 -9.11 5.89 10.15
N ARG A 67 -9.79 6.90 10.70
CA ARG A 67 -9.36 8.29 10.56
C ARG A 67 -8.14 8.58 11.42
N ASP A 68 -8.18 8.19 12.69
CA ASP A 68 -7.07 8.34 13.63
C ASP A 68 -7.04 7.22 14.70
N GLY A 69 -7.81 6.14 14.49
CA GLY A 69 -8.02 5.07 15.46
C GLY A 69 -7.33 3.76 15.09
N GLN A 70 -7.82 2.65 15.63
CA GLN A 70 -7.18 1.33 15.47
C GLN A 70 -7.23 0.80 14.03
N GLY A 71 -8.24 1.24 13.27
CA GLY A 71 -8.40 0.90 11.87
C GLY A 71 -7.58 1.75 10.91
N SER A 72 -6.73 2.66 11.40
CA SER A 72 -5.97 3.60 10.56
C SER A 72 -5.07 2.88 9.55
N TYR A 73 -4.67 3.62 8.51
CA TYR A 73 -3.81 3.05 7.48
C TYR A 73 -2.50 2.50 8.04
N ARG A 74 -2.13 1.36 7.49
CA ARG A 74 -0.82 0.72 7.58
C ARG A 74 -0.29 0.50 6.18
N MET A 75 1.01 0.34 6.08
CA MET A 75 1.65 -0.07 4.83
C MET A 75 1.73 -1.60 4.76
N GLY A 76 1.76 -2.12 3.55
CA GLY A 76 1.92 -3.54 3.26
C GLY A 76 2.87 -3.76 2.09
N TYR A 77 3.29 -5.02 1.94
CA TYR A 77 4.24 -5.44 0.91
C TYR A 77 3.79 -6.74 0.26
N ALA A 78 4.03 -6.89 -1.03
CA ALA A 78 3.70 -8.09 -1.78
C ALA A 78 4.66 -8.31 -2.96
N GLU A 79 4.80 -9.57 -3.39
CA GLU A 79 5.64 -9.96 -4.51
C GLU A 79 4.87 -10.79 -5.53
N SER A 80 5.31 -10.71 -6.80
CA SER A 80 4.69 -11.46 -7.90
C SER A 80 5.71 -11.75 -9.00
N TYR A 81 5.62 -12.91 -9.63
CA TYR A 81 6.45 -13.25 -10.80
C TYR A 81 5.81 -12.79 -12.12
N ASP A 82 4.48 -12.68 -12.17
CA ASP A 82 3.71 -12.36 -13.38
C ASP A 82 3.07 -10.96 -13.37
N GLY A 83 3.07 -10.28 -12.22
CA GLY A 83 2.42 -8.98 -12.01
C GLY A 83 0.91 -9.06 -11.83
N ILE A 84 0.33 -10.26 -11.80
CA ILE A 84 -1.10 -10.54 -11.75
C ILE A 84 -1.47 -11.23 -10.45
N GLN A 85 -0.80 -12.33 -10.11
CA GLN A 85 -0.97 -13.07 -8.86
C GLN A 85 0.08 -12.62 -7.85
N TRP A 86 -0.36 -12.13 -6.70
CA TRP A 86 0.54 -11.55 -5.70
C TRP A 86 0.50 -12.34 -4.39
N GLU A 87 1.70 -12.60 -3.86
CA GLU A 87 1.91 -13.13 -2.52
C GLU A 87 2.09 -11.98 -1.54
N ARG A 88 1.17 -11.86 -0.58
CA ARG A 88 1.22 -10.84 0.48
C ARG A 88 2.30 -11.21 1.50
N LYS A 89 3.18 -10.25 1.81
CA LYS A 89 4.37 -10.38 2.67
C LYS A 89 4.54 -9.16 3.57
N ASP A 90 3.48 -8.75 4.26
CA ASP A 90 3.46 -7.52 5.06
C ASP A 90 4.53 -7.50 6.16
N ASP A 91 4.87 -8.67 6.71
CA ASP A 91 5.95 -8.87 7.68
C ASP A 91 7.34 -8.54 7.13
N GLN A 92 7.50 -8.49 5.80
CA GLN A 92 8.76 -8.15 5.13
C GLN A 92 8.85 -6.68 4.69
N LEU A 93 7.87 -5.84 5.05
CA LEU A 93 7.85 -4.42 4.71
C LEU A 93 9.07 -3.68 5.28
N GLY A 94 9.47 -4.00 6.51
CA GLY A 94 10.66 -3.44 7.16
C GLY A 94 10.52 -1.99 7.67
N ILE A 95 9.30 -1.48 7.80
CA ILE A 95 9.00 -0.21 8.48
C ILE A 95 7.75 -0.37 9.35
N ASP A 96 7.84 0.11 10.58
CA ASP A 96 6.76 0.17 11.55
C ASP A 96 6.35 1.62 11.81
N LEU A 97 5.23 1.82 12.50
CA LEU A 97 4.86 3.13 13.01
C LEU A 97 5.93 3.66 13.97
N SER A 98 6.21 4.96 13.89
CA SER A 98 7.04 5.61 14.89
C SER A 98 6.39 5.52 16.28
N PRO A 99 7.18 5.39 17.36
CA PRO A 99 6.63 5.40 18.73
C PRO A 99 5.87 6.70 19.07
N THR A 100 6.28 7.81 18.45
CA THR A 100 5.69 9.14 18.61
C THR A 100 5.93 9.98 17.35
N GLY A 101 5.08 10.96 17.08
CA GLY A 101 5.34 11.99 16.08
C GLY A 101 4.41 11.93 14.87
N TRP A 102 4.88 12.43 13.74
CA TRP A 102 4.07 12.73 12.55
C TRP A 102 3.50 11.48 11.84
N ASP A 103 4.05 10.30 12.08
CA ASP A 103 3.64 9.02 11.49
C ASP A 103 3.38 7.92 12.55
N SER A 104 3.10 8.31 13.79
CA SER A 104 2.91 7.35 14.90
C SER A 104 1.54 6.67 14.95
N THR A 105 0.54 7.15 14.20
CA THR A 105 -0.80 6.54 14.15
C THR A 105 -1.16 6.02 12.76
N MET A 106 -0.55 6.59 11.72
CA MET A 106 -0.84 6.27 10.33
C MET A 106 0.41 6.37 9.46
N GLN A 107 0.54 5.40 8.55
CA GLN A 107 1.43 5.47 7.40
C GLN A 107 0.64 5.07 6.16
N CYS A 108 0.59 5.94 5.15
CA CYS A 108 -0.27 5.75 3.99
C CYS A 108 0.35 6.30 2.69
N TYR A 109 -0.26 5.91 1.57
CA TYR A 109 0.07 6.39 0.22
C TYR A 109 1.53 6.21 -0.16
N PRO A 110 2.06 4.97 -0.09
CA PRO A 110 3.45 4.72 -0.44
C PRO A 110 3.69 4.99 -1.93
N TYR A 111 4.81 5.63 -2.23
CA TYR A 111 5.33 5.77 -3.58
C TYR A 111 6.82 5.45 -3.61
N VAL A 112 7.16 4.37 -4.29
CA VAL A 112 8.53 3.85 -4.36
C VAL A 112 9.19 4.27 -5.65
N VAL A 113 10.37 4.86 -5.51
CA VAL A 113 11.29 5.16 -6.61
C VAL A 113 12.62 4.49 -6.36
N LYS A 114 13.31 4.15 -7.44
CA LYS A 114 14.63 3.54 -7.40
C LYS A 114 15.66 4.52 -7.97
N ASN A 115 16.78 4.70 -7.29
CA ASN A 115 18.00 5.23 -7.90
C ASN A 115 19.03 4.11 -8.10
N ASN A 116 20.23 4.45 -8.56
CA ASN A 116 21.27 3.45 -8.86
C ASN A 116 21.68 2.57 -7.66
N LYS A 117 21.45 3.03 -6.43
CA LYS A 117 21.91 2.38 -5.21
C LYS A 117 20.76 1.85 -4.35
N ASN A 118 19.72 2.66 -4.14
CA ASN A 118 18.70 2.45 -3.13
C ASN A 118 17.28 2.56 -3.69
N LEU A 119 16.34 1.96 -2.96
CA LEU A 119 14.93 2.28 -3.07
C LEU A 119 14.58 3.36 -2.04
N TYR A 120 13.77 4.32 -2.47
CA TYR A 120 13.18 5.35 -1.63
C TYR A 120 11.67 5.15 -1.68
N MET A 121 11.05 5.06 -0.51
CA MET A 121 9.60 5.07 -0.39
C MET A 121 9.18 6.38 0.25
N PHE A 122 8.51 7.24 -0.50
CA PHE A 122 7.80 8.38 0.06
C PHE A 122 6.45 7.94 0.60
N TYR A 123 6.02 8.46 1.75
CA TYR A 123 4.73 8.13 2.35
C TYR A 123 4.21 9.28 3.22
N SER A 124 2.90 9.30 3.43
CA SER A 124 2.19 10.28 4.27
C SER A 124 1.96 9.73 5.68
N GLY A 125 2.06 10.59 6.68
CA GLY A 125 1.84 10.26 8.09
C GLY A 125 0.39 10.42 8.54
N ASN A 126 0.21 10.73 9.82
CA ASN A 126 -1.07 10.87 10.53
C ASN A 126 -2.07 11.81 9.82
N GLY A 127 -3.36 11.52 9.98
CA GLY A 127 -4.44 12.32 9.42
C GLY A 127 -4.40 12.41 7.90
N PHE A 128 -4.05 11.31 7.22
CA PHE A 128 -3.91 11.23 5.76
C PHE A 128 -2.85 12.20 5.20
N GLY A 129 -1.76 12.42 5.94
CA GLY A 129 -0.68 13.35 5.59
C GLY A 129 -0.82 14.76 6.17
N ARG A 130 -1.83 15.02 7.01
CA ARG A 130 -1.97 16.30 7.74
C ARG A 130 -0.71 16.64 8.53
N ASP A 131 -0.12 15.66 9.19
CA ASP A 131 1.02 15.89 10.09
C ASP A 131 2.37 15.82 9.35
N GLY A 132 2.40 15.37 8.09
CA GLY A 132 3.60 15.41 7.25
C GLY A 132 3.74 14.28 6.23
N ILE A 133 4.79 14.41 5.43
CA ILE A 133 5.27 13.43 4.46
C ILE A 133 6.75 13.17 4.76
N GLY A 134 7.16 11.92 4.69
CA GLY A 134 8.55 11.49 4.88
C GLY A 134 8.96 10.45 3.86
N TYR A 135 10.15 9.89 4.06
CA TYR A 135 10.62 8.78 3.24
C TYR A 135 11.40 7.74 4.06
N ALA A 136 11.32 6.49 3.60
CA ALA A 136 12.18 5.40 4.03
C ALA A 136 13.15 5.05 2.90
N VAL A 137 14.35 4.59 3.24
CA VAL A 137 15.37 4.17 2.29
C VAL A 137 15.86 2.79 2.65
N THR A 138 16.02 1.91 1.65
CA THR A 138 16.63 0.60 1.88
C THR A 138 18.06 0.77 2.32
N GLU A 139 18.43 0.19 3.47
CA GLU A 139 19.83 0.08 3.86
C GLU A 139 20.59 -0.76 2.83
N THR A 140 21.72 -0.24 2.37
CA THR A 140 22.63 -1.00 1.50
C THR A 140 23.23 -2.12 2.34
N ARG A 141 22.63 -3.32 2.34
CA ARG A 141 23.34 -4.51 2.82
C ARG A 141 24.43 -4.83 1.79
N ASN A 142 25.68 -4.61 2.18
CA ASN A 142 26.82 -5.21 1.51
C ASN A 142 26.58 -6.72 1.49
N PHE A 143 26.37 -7.27 0.29
CA PHE A 143 26.53 -8.70 0.03
C PHE A 143 27.98 -8.94 -0.35
#